data_AF-A0A3C1AAW0-F1
#
_entry.id   AF-A0A3C1AAW0-F1
#
_cell.length_a   1.000
_cell.length_b   1.000
_cell.length_c   1.000
_cell.angle_alpha   90.00
_cell.angle_beta   90.00
_cell.angle_gamma   90.00
#
_symmetry.space_group_name_H-M   'P 1'
#
loop_
_entity.id
_entity.type
_entity.pdbx_description
1 polymer ?
#
loop_
_entity_poly.entity_id
_entity_poly.type
_entity_poly.pdbx_seq_one_letter_code
_entity_poly.pdbx_strand_id
1 'polypeptide(L)'
;MEQKQREGFEELFSRTIMAGERRYYLDVKMGERSIYLTLTESKRRFDGRSGKFFYERNRVRVFPEDVENLTKAFHEAEDFLKNFLKEHPNLEVSHSRTEHQNNNEEP
;
A
#
# COMPACT_ATOMS: atom_id res chain seq x y z
N MET A 1 -11.88 10.52 -10.88
CA MET A 1 -12.02 9.05 -10.76
C MET A 1 -13.29 8.80 -9.98
N GLU A 2 -14.30 8.21 -10.62
CA GLU A 2 -15.63 8.00 -10.04
C GLU A 2 -15.57 7.35 -8.65
N GLN A 3 -16.00 8.08 -7.63
CA GLN A 3 -16.60 7.49 -6.44
C GLN A 3 -17.95 6.91 -6.87
N LYS A 4 -17.93 5.77 -7.56
CA LYS A 4 -19.14 4.97 -7.67
C LYS A 4 -19.27 4.27 -6.33
N GLN A 5 -19.94 4.92 -5.38
CA GLN A 5 -20.50 4.24 -4.22
C GLN A 5 -21.31 3.09 -4.78
N ARG A 6 -20.79 1.87 -4.63
CA ARG A 6 -21.53 0.67 -4.99
C ARG A 6 -22.55 0.52 -3.87
N GLU A 7 -23.80 0.88 -4.15
CA GLU A 7 -24.95 0.65 -3.28
C GLU A 7 -24.83 -0.76 -2.70
N GLY A 8 -24.62 -0.88 -1.38
CA GLY A 8 -24.42 -2.15 -0.68
C GLY A 8 -23.08 -2.35 0.04
N PHE A 9 -22.11 -1.44 -0.12
CA PHE A 9 -20.86 -1.47 0.67
C PHE A 9 -20.68 -0.18 1.48
N GLU A 10 -20.71 -0.31 2.80
CA GLU A 10 -20.43 0.77 3.75
C GLU A 10 -18.94 0.75 4.13
N GLU A 11 -18.27 1.91 4.05
CA GLU A 11 -16.90 2.07 4.52
C GLU A 11 -16.93 2.54 5.98
N LEU A 12 -16.52 1.67 6.90
CA LEU A 12 -16.55 1.92 8.34
C LEU A 12 -15.29 2.64 8.82
N PHE A 13 -14.17 2.44 8.14
CA PHE A 13 -12.89 3.05 8.44
C PHE A 13 -12.05 3.14 7.16
N SER A 14 -11.29 4.22 7.01
CA SER A 14 -10.24 4.31 5.99
C SER A 14 -9.05 5.12 6.51
N ARG A 15 -7.85 4.65 6.18
CA ARG A 15 -6.59 5.34 6.43
C ARG A 15 -5.69 5.23 5.21
N THR A 16 -5.20 6.38 4.75
CA THR A 16 -4.21 6.46 3.67
C THR A 16 -2.82 6.72 4.24
N ILE A 17 -1.81 6.01 3.73
CA ILE A 17 -0.40 6.17 4.09
C ILE A 17 0.38 6.45 2.80
N MET A 18 1.14 7.54 2.76
CA MET A 18 2.02 7.89 1.64
C MET A 18 3.46 7.49 1.96
N ALA A 19 4.12 6.78 1.04
CA ALA A 19 5.49 6.29 1.19
C ALA A 19 6.23 6.37 -0.15
N GLY A 20 6.74 7.55 -0.49
CA GLY A 20 7.40 7.82 -1.77
C GLY A 20 6.45 7.60 -2.96
N GLU A 21 6.84 6.72 -3.89
CA GLU A 21 6.01 6.36 -5.06
C GLU A 21 4.83 5.44 -4.74
N ARG A 22 4.69 5.01 -3.48
CA ARG A 22 3.63 4.12 -3.01
C ARG A 22 2.61 4.85 -2.17
N ARG A 23 1.35 4.47 -2.33
CA ARG A 23 0.26 4.80 -1.41
C ARG A 23 -0.34 3.51 -0.89
N TYR A 24 -0.51 3.40 0.42
CA TYR A 24 -1.26 2.31 1.04
C TYR A 24 -2.62 2.82 1.50
N TYR A 25 -3.64 2.01 1.29
CA TYR A 25 -5.01 2.24 1.75
C TYR A 25 -5.37 1.09 2.68
N LEU A 26 -5.65 1.39 3.94
CA LEU A 26 -6.22 0.45 4.91
C LEU A 26 -7.67 0.83 5.13
N ASP A 27 -8.58 -0.03 4.69
CA ASP A 27 -10.02 0.20 4.82
C ASP A 27 -10.68 -0.93 5.62
N VAL A 28 -11.70 -0.62 6.41
CA VAL A 28 -12.65 -1.61 6.95
C VAL A 28 -13.98 -1.38 6.26
N LYS A 29 -14.48 -2.41 5.60
CA LYS A 29 -15.66 -2.33 4.73
C LYS A 29 -16.67 -3.37 5.14
N MET A 30 -17.93 -2.97 5.21
CA MET A 30 -19.07 -3.85 5.40
C MET A 30 -19.79 -4.00 4.08
N GLY A 31 -19.87 -5.23 3.56
CA GLY A 31 -20.76 -5.59 2.47
C GLY A 31 -22.10 -6.10 3.02
N GLU A 32 -22.94 -6.63 2.14
CA GLU A 32 -24.28 -7.11 2.50
C GLU A 32 -24.33 -8.19 3.58
N ARG A 33 -23.29 -9.04 3.67
CA ARG A 33 -23.27 -10.22 4.57
C ARG A 33 -22.00 -10.36 5.41
N SER A 34 -21.00 -9.52 5.17
CA SER A 34 -19.71 -9.65 5.83
C SER A 34 -18.97 -8.33 5.93
N ILE A 35 -18.21 -8.19 7.00
CA ILE A 35 -17.23 -7.13 7.22
C ILE A 35 -15.85 -7.67 6.89
N TYR A 36 -14.97 -6.87 6.31
CA TYR A 36 -13.61 -7.27 5.98
C TYR A 36 -12.66 -6.06 5.99
N LEU A 37 -11.40 -6.32 6.27
CA LEU A 37 -10.30 -5.36 6.11
C LEU A 37 -9.77 -5.44 4.68
N THR A 38 -9.37 -4.30 4.11
CA THR A 38 -8.67 -4.24 2.83
C THR A 38 -7.35 -3.49 3.01
N LEU A 39 -6.26 -4.10 2.54
CA LEU A 39 -4.97 -3.42 2.34
C LEU A 39 -4.74 -3.27 0.82
N THR A 40 -4.63 -2.04 0.34
CA THR A 40 -4.29 -1.77 -1.06
C THR A 40 -2.98 -0.99 -1.14
N GLU A 41 -1.95 -1.54 -1.78
CA GLU A 41 -0.78 -0.78 -2.25
C GLU A 41 -1.07 -0.25 -3.66
N SER A 42 -0.79 1.02 -3.90
CA SER A 42 -0.79 1.66 -5.21
C SER A 42 0.58 2.25 -5.47
N LYS A 43 1.33 1.67 -6.40
CA LYS A 43 2.68 2.11 -6.77
C LYS A 43 2.67 2.79 -8.12
N ARG A 44 3.22 4.01 -8.21
CA ARG A 44 3.45 4.69 -9.48
C ARG A 44 4.53 3.95 -10.26
N ARG A 45 4.28 3.66 -11.53
CA ARG A 45 5.19 2.97 -12.45
C ARG A 45 5.28 3.73 -13.76
N PHE A 46 6.43 3.66 -14.39
CA PHE A 46 6.65 4.15 -15.75
C PHE A 46 6.61 2.97 -16.72
N ASP A 47 5.81 3.08 -17.78
CA ASP A 47 5.84 2.14 -18.88
C ASP A 47 6.82 2.65 -19.95
N GLY A 48 7.99 2.01 -20.04
CA GLY A 48 9.02 2.38 -21.01
C GLY A 48 8.61 2.21 -22.48
N ARG A 49 7.55 1.46 -22.77
CA ARG A 49 7.07 1.28 -24.16
C ARG A 49 6.10 2.37 -24.58
N SER A 50 5.16 2.75 -23.71
CA SER A 50 4.19 3.81 -24.00
C SER A 50 4.66 5.20 -23.60
N GLY A 51 5.73 5.30 -22.81
CA GLY A 51 6.21 6.57 -22.25
C GLY A 51 5.27 7.18 -21.21
N LYS A 52 4.30 6.40 -20.70
CA LYS A 52 3.27 6.89 -19.78
C LYS A 52 3.47 6.34 -18.38
N PHE A 53 3.05 7.13 -17.38
CA PHE A 53 2.93 6.65 -16.02
C PHE A 53 1.59 5.94 -15.81
N PHE A 54 1.61 4.88 -15.00
CA PHE A 54 0.43 4.19 -14.53
C PHE A 54 0.59 3.83 -13.05
N TYR A 55 -0.50 3.38 -12.42
CA TYR A 55 -0.48 2.92 -11.04
C TYR A 55 -0.74 1.42 -10.98
N GLU A 56 0.25 0.67 -10.53
CA GLU A 56 0.15 -0.74 -10.21
C GLU A 56 -0.53 -0.88 -8.84
N ARG A 57 -1.61 -1.67 -8.76
CA ARG A 57 -2.37 -1.84 -7.52
C ARG A 57 -2.35 -3.29 -7.04
N ASN A 58 -1.82 -3.52 -5.85
CA ASN A 58 -1.91 -4.79 -5.15
C ASN A 58 -2.96 -4.65 -4.05
N ARG A 59 -3.99 -5.51 -4.04
CA ARG A 59 -5.08 -5.47 -3.05
C ARG A 59 -5.23 -6.83 -2.39
N VAL A 60 -5.30 -6.80 -1.06
CA VAL A 60 -5.60 -7.96 -0.22
C VAL A 60 -6.86 -7.65 0.59
N ARG A 61 -7.76 -8.64 0.70
CA ARG A 61 -8.90 -8.61 1.62
C ARG A 61 -8.66 -9.62 2.72
N VAL A 62 -8.98 -9.25 3.95
CA VAL A 62 -8.79 -10.08 5.14
C VAL A 62 -10.11 -10.12 5.88
N PHE A 63 -10.63 -11.32 6.12
CA PHE A 63 -11.87 -11.50 6.86
C PHE A 63 -11.58 -11.54 8.38
N PRO A 64 -12.54 -11.13 9.23
CA PRO A 64 -12.34 -10.97 10.67
C PRO A 64 -11.71 -12.19 11.36
N GLU A 65 -12.08 -13.40 10.94
CA GLU A 65 -11.55 -14.67 11.44
C GLU A 65 -10.03 -14.82 11.27
N ASP A 66 -9.47 -14.17 10.25
CA ASP A 66 -8.04 -14.25 9.91
C ASP A 66 -7.23 -13.05 10.41
N VAL A 67 -7.90 -11.96 10.82
CA VAL A 67 -7.23 -10.68 11.17
C VAL A 67 -6.22 -10.86 12.29
N GLU A 68 -6.58 -11.60 13.35
CA GLU A 68 -5.70 -11.78 14.51
C GLU A 68 -4.44 -12.56 14.13
N ASN A 69 -4.59 -13.67 13.41
CA ASN A 69 -3.46 -14.50 12.97
C ASN A 69 -2.55 -13.74 12.01
N LEU A 70 -3.13 -12.99 11.07
CA LEU A 70 -2.36 -12.16 10.14
C LEU A 70 -1.59 -11.05 10.87
N THR A 71 -2.21 -10.40 11.85
CA THR A 71 -1.58 -9.32 12.62
C THR A 71 -0.41 -9.84 13.45
N LYS A 72 -0.55 -11.00 14.09
CA LYS A 72 0.55 -11.66 14.82
C LYS A 72 1.72 -11.98 13.89
N ALA A 73 1.45 -12.65 12.77
CA ALA A 73 2.48 -12.98 11.78
C ALA A 73 3.16 -11.72 11.20
N PHE A 74 2.40 -10.64 11.00
CA PHE A 74 2.95 -9.36 10.54
C PHE A 74 3.93 -8.76 11.55
N HIS A 75 3.59 -8.76 12.85
CA HIS A 75 4.50 -8.26 13.89
C HIS A 75 5.75 -9.12 14.03
N GLU A 76 5.62 -10.45 13.95
CA GLU A 76 6.78 -11.35 13.94
C GLU A 76 7.72 -11.05 12.76
N ALA A 77 7.16 -10.83 11.56
CA ALA A 77 7.94 -10.45 10.39
C ALA A 77 8.58 -9.06 10.53
N GLU A 78 7.88 -8.10 11.14
CA GLU A 78 8.38 -6.76 11.44
C GLU A 78 9.58 -6.81 12.41
N ASP A 79 9.47 -7.57 13.48
CA ASP A 79 10.53 -7.72 14.49
C ASP A 79 11.75 -8.42 13.89
N PHE A 80 11.54 -9.48 13.11
CA PHE A 80 12.60 -10.13 12.35
C PHE A 80 13.31 -9.14 11.42
N LEU A 81 12.56 -8.36 10.64
CA LEU A 81 13.12 -7.35 9.73
C LEU A 81 13.97 -6.31 10.48
N LYS A 82 13.47 -5.79 11.61
CA LYS A 82 14.21 -4.80 12.42
C LYS A 82 15.52 -5.37 12.95
N ASN A 83 15.51 -6.60 13.46
CA ASN A 83 16.72 -7.23 13.99
C ASN A 83 17.71 -7.54 12.87
N PHE A 84 17.23 -8.05 11.74
CA PHE A 84 18.05 -8.29 10.56
C PHE A 84 18.75 -7.00 10.08
N LEU A 85 18.04 -5.88 10.01
CA LEU A 85 18.65 -4.60 9.61
C LEU A 85 19.66 -4.05 10.62
N LYS A 86 19.51 -4.34 11.92
CA LYS A 86 20.53 -3.97 12.94
C LYS A 86 21.81 -4.77 12.77
N GLU A 87 21.72 -6.05 12.44
CA GLU A 87 22.86 -6.94 12.20
C GLU A 87 23.55 -6.63 10.86
N HIS A 88 22.80 -6.08 9.89
CA HIS A 88 23.27 -5.74 8.55
C HIS A 88 23.12 -4.24 8.24
N PRO A 89 23.86 -3.35 8.93
CA PRO A 89 23.68 -1.90 8.81
C PRO A 89 24.02 -1.33 7.42
N ASN A 90 24.80 -2.08 6.62
CA ASN A 90 25.19 -1.67 5.26
C ASN A 90 24.25 -2.20 4.18
N LEU A 91 23.17 -2.90 4.54
CA LEU A 91 22.20 -3.36 3.55
C LEU A 91 21.44 -2.15 3.00
N GLU A 92 21.62 -1.87 1.72
CA GLU A 92 20.83 -0.84 1.04
C GLU A 92 19.36 -1.26 1.03
N VAL A 93 18.57 -0.68 1.92
CA VAL A 93 17.11 -0.74 1.81
C VAL A 93 16.76 0.11 0.63
N SER A 94 16.52 -0.52 -0.53
CA SER A 94 16.05 0.14 -1.73
C SER A 94 14.67 0.75 -1.49
N HIS A 95 14.64 1.91 -0.83
CA HIS A 95 13.62 2.90 -1.08
C HIS A 95 13.74 3.18 -2.57
N SER A 96 12.68 2.92 -3.31
CA SER A 96 12.61 3.20 -4.74
C SER A 96 13.20 4.58 -5.01
N ARG A 97 14.45 4.59 -5.51
CA ARG A 97 15.16 5.68 -6.19
C ARG A 97 14.42 7.01 -6.11
N THR A 98 14.64 7.79 -5.04
CA THR A 98 14.52 9.24 -5.16
C THR A 98 15.72 9.67 -5.99
N GLU A 99 15.49 10.06 -7.26
CA GLU A 99 16.18 11.14 -8.01
C GLU A 99 15.96 11.00 -9.53
N HIS A 100 15.84 12.16 -10.20
CA HIS A 100 15.52 12.47 -11.61
C HIS A 100 14.03 12.72 -11.89
N GLN A 101 13.52 13.93 -12.16
CA GLN A 101 14.14 15.22 -12.51
C GLN A 101 13.30 16.37 -11.93
N ASN A 102 13.93 17.23 -11.11
CA ASN A 102 13.61 18.65 -11.12
C ASN A 102 14.19 19.20 -12.42
N ASN A 103 13.36 19.52 -13.40
CA ASN A 103 13.69 20.53 -14.37
C ASN A 103 12.69 21.66 -14.18
N ASN A 104 13.23 22.78 -13.67
CA ASN A 104 12.62 24.09 -13.78
C ASN A 104 12.24 24.34 -15.25
N GLU A 105 11.05 24.89 -15.48
CA GLU A 105 10.79 25.91 -16.50
C GLU A 105 9.35 26.42 -16.28
N GLU A 106 9.22 27.43 -15.41
CA GLU A 106 8.30 28.54 -15.64
C GLU A 106 9.13 29.63 -16.34
N PRO A 107 8.50 30.40 -17.24
CA PRO A 107 7.82 31.61 -16.79
C PRO A 107 6.30 31.62 -16.99
#